data_AF-A0A970GN66-F1
#
_entry.id   AF-A0A970GN66-F1
#
_cell.length_a   1.000
_cell.length_b   1.000
_cell.length_c   1.000
_cell.angle_alpha   90.00
_cell.angle_beta   90.00
_cell.angle_gamma   90.00
#
_symmetry.space_group_name_H-M   'P 1'
#
loop_
_entity.id
_entity.type
_entity.pdbx_description
1 polymer ?
#
loop_
_entity_poly.entity_id
_entity_poly.type
_entity_poly.pdbx_seq_one_letter_code
_entity_poly.pdbx_strand_id
1 'polypeptide(L)'
;MEDAAYGSGLLFKSLVETRTGGRYRVEYLGGAVVGGEREQAEGVKLGTFHMASISDGPLPGFCREMLVLGIPYLFSSQTVAWDVLDGPFGKELFELFRQKTGIRVLGITEVGFRNFTNKVRPIRGPQDVKGLKFRVMENPAHMAMIRAMGGDPTPIP
;
A
#
# COMPACT_ATOMS: atom_id res chain seq x y z
N MET A 1 4.28 -15.35 10.45
CA MET A 1 4.76 -14.09 11.02
C MET A 1 3.59 -13.14 10.87
N GLU A 2 2.93 -12.78 11.97
CA GLU A 2 1.82 -11.82 11.96
C GLU A 2 2.41 -10.45 11.64
N ASP A 3 2.01 -9.86 10.52
CA ASP A 3 2.41 -8.51 10.14
C ASP A 3 1.42 -7.47 10.66
N ALA A 4 1.77 -6.19 10.56
CA ALA A 4 0.95 -5.09 11.04
C ALA A 4 -0.45 -5.05 10.37
N ALA A 5 -0.55 -5.54 9.13
CA ALA A 5 -1.81 -5.62 8.40
C ALA A 5 -2.75 -6.68 9.02
N TYR A 6 -2.21 -7.84 9.38
CA TYR A 6 -2.96 -8.90 10.07
C TYR A 6 -3.52 -8.41 11.41
N GLY A 7 -2.67 -7.78 12.24
CA GLY A 7 -3.10 -7.22 13.52
C GLY A 7 -4.20 -6.16 13.37
N SER A 8 -4.04 -5.26 12.39
CA SER A 8 -5.03 -4.21 12.09
C SER A 8 -6.36 -4.80 11.62
N GLY A 9 -6.34 -5.86 10.80
CA GLY A 9 -7.53 -6.54 10.31
C GLY A 9 -8.34 -7.22 11.43
N LEU A 10 -7.67 -7.89 12.37
CA LEU A 10 -8.33 -8.49 13.54
C LEU A 10 -8.90 -7.42 14.49
N LEU A 11 -8.18 -6.32 14.71
CA LEU A 11 -8.68 -5.21 15.50
C LEU A 11 -9.92 -4.57 14.85
N PHE A 12 -9.88 -4.33 13.54
CA PHE A 12 -11.02 -3.83 12.79
C PHE A 12 -12.25 -4.74 12.94
N LYS A 13 -12.06 -6.06 12.75
CA LYS A 13 -13.10 -7.06 12.96
C LYS A 13 -13.71 -6.96 14.36
N SER A 14 -12.88 -6.97 15.40
CA SER A 14 -13.33 -6.90 16.79
C SER A 14 -14.11 -5.60 17.07
N LEU A 15 -13.61 -4.46 16.57
CA LEU A 15 -14.26 -3.17 16.76
C LEU A 15 -15.61 -3.07 16.05
N VAL A 16 -15.72 -3.56 14.81
CA VAL A 16 -16.98 -3.55 14.07
C VAL A 16 -18.01 -4.44 14.76
N GLU A 17 -17.65 -5.67 15.08
CA GLU A 17 -18.58 -6.62 15.72
C GLU A 17 -19.05 -6.11 17.08
N THR A 18 -18.14 -5.58 17.90
CA THR A 18 -18.47 -5.05 19.23
C THR A 18 -19.31 -3.77 19.13
N ARG A 19 -18.90 -2.78 18.34
CA ARG A 19 -19.57 -1.47 18.27
C ARG A 19 -20.92 -1.53 17.58
N THR A 20 -21.17 -2.57 16.81
CA THR A 20 -22.45 -2.76 16.10
C THR A 20 -23.38 -3.72 16.84
N GLY A 21 -22.99 -4.19 18.04
CA GLY A 21 -23.77 -5.15 18.81
C GLY A 21 -23.99 -6.47 18.06
N GLY A 22 -23.01 -6.89 17.25
CA GLY A 22 -23.10 -8.09 16.41
C GLY A 22 -23.94 -7.92 15.13
N ARG A 23 -24.46 -6.73 14.83
CA ARG A 23 -25.22 -6.49 13.58
C ARG A 23 -24.40 -6.75 12.33
N TYR A 24 -23.11 -6.41 12.37
CA TYR A 24 -22.17 -6.69 11.29
C TYR A 24 -21.12 -7.67 11.76
N ARG A 25 -20.93 -8.74 10.98
CA ARG A 25 -19.87 -9.74 11.17
C ARG A 25 -18.79 -9.51 10.12
N VAL A 26 -17.53 -9.51 10.53
CA VAL A 26 -16.39 -9.36 9.61
C VAL A 26 -15.73 -10.71 9.43
N GLU A 27 -15.73 -11.23 8.21
CA GLU A 27 -14.91 -12.39 7.84
C GLU A 27 -13.55 -11.90 7.35
N TYR A 28 -12.50 -12.20 8.12
CA TYR A 28 -11.15 -11.81 7.76
C TYR A 28 -10.47 -12.94 6.99
N LEU A 29 -10.11 -12.66 5.74
CA LEU A 29 -9.40 -13.59 4.86
C LEU A 29 -7.93 -13.18 4.80
N GLY A 30 -7.10 -13.78 5.65
CA GLY A 30 -5.65 -13.55 5.66
C GLY A 30 -4.89 -14.45 4.69
N GLY A 31 -3.61 -14.13 4.44
CA GLY A 31 -2.64 -15.09 3.89
C GLY A 31 -2.68 -15.33 2.38
N ALA A 32 -2.90 -14.28 1.56
CA ALA A 32 -2.91 -14.35 0.08
C ALA A 32 -3.87 -15.40 -0.53
N VAL A 33 -4.83 -15.91 0.25
CA VAL A 33 -5.83 -16.91 -0.18
C VAL A 33 -6.70 -16.39 -1.32
N VAL A 34 -6.82 -15.07 -1.44
CA VAL A 34 -7.64 -14.35 -2.43
C VAL A 34 -6.81 -13.61 -3.48
N GLY A 35 -5.53 -13.96 -3.63
CA GLY A 35 -4.60 -13.30 -4.56
C GLY A 35 -3.83 -12.12 -3.95
N GLY A 36 -3.05 -11.44 -4.79
CA GLY A 36 -2.25 -10.28 -4.43
C GLY A 36 -3.09 -9.03 -4.19
N GLU A 37 -2.44 -7.93 -3.81
CA GLU A 37 -3.14 -6.69 -3.44
C GLU A 37 -3.91 -6.07 -4.62
N ARG A 38 -3.44 -6.24 -5.86
CA ARG A 38 -4.15 -5.78 -7.05
C ARG A 38 -5.45 -6.56 -7.24
N GLU A 39 -5.40 -7.89 -7.16
CA GLU A 39 -6.57 -8.75 -7.28
C GLU A 39 -7.58 -8.48 -6.16
N GLN A 40 -7.10 -8.20 -4.94
CA GLN A 40 -7.95 -7.79 -3.83
C GLN A 40 -8.67 -6.46 -4.11
N ALA A 41 -7.96 -5.46 -4.64
CA ALA A 41 -8.54 -4.17 -5.02
C ALA A 41 -9.58 -4.31 -6.15
N GLU A 42 -9.31 -5.17 -7.14
CA GLU A 42 -10.27 -5.53 -8.19
C GLU A 42 -11.51 -6.22 -7.60
N GLY A 43 -11.31 -7.16 -6.67
CA GLY A 43 -12.39 -7.84 -5.98
C GLY A 43 -13.29 -6.89 -5.19
N VAL A 44 -12.72 -5.85 -4.57
CA VAL A 44 -13.52 -4.78 -3.91
C VAL A 44 -14.30 -3.96 -4.94
N LYS A 45 -13.65 -3.58 -6.05
CA LYS A 45 -14.30 -2.82 -7.13
C LYS A 45 -15.47 -3.57 -7.77
N LEU A 46 -15.33 -4.89 -7.93
CA LEU A 46 -16.36 -5.78 -8.48
C LEU A 46 -17.43 -6.18 -7.45
N GLY A 47 -17.20 -5.92 -6.16
CA GLY A 47 -18.10 -6.33 -5.07
C GLY A 47 -17.98 -7.80 -4.66
N THR A 48 -16.94 -8.51 -5.11
CA THR A 48 -16.61 -9.87 -4.64
C THR A 48 -16.16 -9.85 -3.18
N PHE A 49 -15.42 -8.81 -2.79
CA PHE A 49 -15.11 -8.49 -1.39
C PHE A 49 -15.71 -7.13 -1.03
N HIS A 50 -16.10 -6.95 0.23
CA HIS A 50 -16.59 -5.66 0.69
C HIS A 50 -15.46 -4.69 1.00
N MET A 51 -14.30 -5.22 1.41
CA MET A 51 -13.18 -4.45 1.94
C MET A 51 -11.85 -5.18 1.69
N ALA A 52 -10.78 -4.41 1.56
CA ALA A 52 -9.40 -4.92 1.53
C ALA A 52 -8.45 -3.89 2.17
N SER A 53 -7.34 -4.36 2.72
CA SER A 53 -6.22 -3.53 3.16
C SER A 53 -5.13 -3.60 2.10
N ILE A 54 -4.83 -2.48 1.45
CA ILE A 54 -4.01 -2.43 0.24
C ILE A 54 -2.90 -1.40 0.43
N SER A 55 -1.65 -1.75 0.12
CA SER A 55 -0.53 -0.81 0.13
C SER A 55 -0.63 0.21 -1.00
N ASP A 56 0.28 1.19 -1.03
CA ASP A 56 0.37 2.18 -2.12
C ASP A 56 0.77 1.57 -3.47
N GLY A 57 1.32 0.35 -3.47
CA GLY A 57 1.92 -0.30 -4.63
C GLY A 57 0.99 -0.42 -5.85
N PRO A 58 -0.18 -1.07 -5.75
CA PRO A 58 -1.06 -1.32 -6.89
C PRO A 58 -2.00 -0.14 -7.23
N LEU A 59 -2.17 0.84 -6.33
CA LEU A 59 -3.13 1.93 -6.47
C LEU A 59 -2.99 2.74 -7.78
N PRO A 60 -1.77 3.03 -8.29
CA PRO A 60 -1.56 3.69 -9.58
C PRO A 60 -2.24 3.00 -10.77
N GLY A 61 -2.46 1.68 -10.72
CA GLY A 61 -3.17 0.93 -11.75
C GLY A 61 -4.66 1.26 -11.81
N PHE A 62 -5.25 1.76 -10.71
CA PHE A 62 -6.66 2.14 -10.61
C PHE A 62 -6.87 3.65 -10.71
N CYS A 63 -5.95 4.44 -10.16
CA CYS A 63 -5.99 5.88 -10.14
C CYS A 63 -4.55 6.41 -10.23
N ARG A 64 -4.18 6.93 -11.40
CA ARG A 64 -2.80 7.37 -11.70
C ARG A 64 -2.30 8.42 -10.71
N GLU A 65 -3.18 9.27 -10.18
CA GLU A 65 -2.84 10.32 -9.22
C GLU A 65 -2.29 9.76 -7.90
N MET A 66 -2.59 8.50 -7.56
CA MET A 66 -2.01 7.83 -6.40
C MET A 66 -0.49 7.63 -6.51
N LEU A 67 0.10 7.80 -7.70
CA LEU A 67 1.56 7.86 -7.88
C LEU A 67 2.23 8.92 -7.01
N VAL A 68 1.51 9.98 -6.62
CA VAL A 68 2.05 11.01 -5.72
C VAL A 68 2.60 10.41 -4.44
N LEU A 69 1.98 9.34 -3.92
CA LEU A 69 2.42 8.67 -2.69
C LEU A 69 3.69 7.82 -2.86
N GLY A 70 4.03 7.48 -4.11
CA GLY A 70 5.22 6.69 -4.44
C GLY A 70 6.49 7.52 -4.67
N ILE A 71 6.43 8.85 -4.48
CA ILE A 71 7.58 9.73 -4.66
C ILE A 71 8.61 9.43 -3.55
N PRO A 72 9.86 9.08 -3.90
CA PRO A 72 10.90 8.80 -2.90
C PRO A 72 11.15 10.01 -2.00
N TYR A 73 11.29 9.78 -0.70
CA TYR A 73 11.56 10.81 0.32
C TYR A 73 10.48 11.90 0.44
N LEU A 74 9.25 11.65 -0.02
CA LEU A 74 8.14 12.61 0.09
C LEU A 74 7.83 13.01 1.54
N PHE A 75 7.82 12.05 2.46
CA PHE A 75 7.55 12.28 3.87
C PHE A 75 8.81 12.14 4.70
N SER A 76 9.08 13.14 5.54
CA SER A 76 10.26 13.16 6.42
C SER A 76 10.10 12.34 7.71
N SER A 77 8.86 12.04 8.11
CA SER A 77 8.54 11.19 9.26
C SER A 77 7.15 10.58 9.11
N GLN A 78 6.85 9.56 9.94
CA GLN A 78 5.51 8.98 10.01
C GLN A 78 4.47 10.04 10.38
N THR A 79 4.74 10.85 11.41
CA THR A 79 3.81 11.92 11.85
C THR A 79 3.46 12.87 10.72
N VAL A 80 4.43 13.29 9.92
CA VAL A 80 4.16 14.17 8.77
C VAL A 80 3.30 13.47 7.73
N ALA A 81 3.52 12.17 7.49
CA ALA A 81 2.66 11.40 6.59
C ALA A 81 1.22 11.33 7.11
N TRP A 82 1.02 11.04 8.40
CA TRP A 82 -0.30 11.01 9.03
C TRP A 82 -1.01 12.37 8.91
N ASP A 83 -0.36 13.46 9.30
CA ASP A 83 -0.96 14.80 9.27
C ASP A 83 -1.39 15.22 7.86
N VAL A 84 -0.58 14.89 6.84
CA VAL A 84 -0.89 15.22 5.45
C VAL A 84 -2.03 14.36 4.91
N LEU A 85 -2.02 13.05 5.19
CA LEU A 85 -2.97 12.12 4.60
C LEU A 85 -4.32 12.06 5.35
N ASP A 86 -4.36 12.38 6.64
CA ASP A 86 -5.62 12.58 7.38
C ASP A 86 -6.16 14.03 7.22
N GLY A 87 -5.29 14.92 6.74
CA GLY A 87 -5.58 16.33 6.47
C GLY A 87 -6.38 16.59 5.18
N PRO A 88 -6.52 17.87 4.79
CA PRO A 88 -7.27 18.27 3.60
C PRO A 88 -6.78 17.61 2.30
N PHE A 89 -5.46 17.53 2.13
CA PHE A 89 -4.85 16.92 0.96
C PHE A 89 -5.26 15.45 0.79
N GLY A 90 -5.13 14.64 1.83
CA GLY A 90 -5.52 13.23 1.76
C GLY A 90 -7.02 13.04 1.55
N LYS A 91 -7.87 13.87 2.17
CA LYS A 91 -9.32 13.85 1.91
C LYS A 91 -9.66 14.09 0.44
N GLU A 92 -9.02 15.09 -0.18
CA GLU A 92 -9.19 15.37 -1.60
C GLU A 92 -8.68 14.22 -2.48
N LEU A 93 -7.50 13.68 -2.15
CA LEU A 93 -6.90 12.56 -2.87
C LEU A 93 -7.78 11.30 -2.81
N PHE A 94 -8.33 10.95 -1.65
CA PHE A 94 -9.17 9.77 -1.47
C PHE A 94 -10.57 9.95 -2.05
N GLU A 95 -11.10 11.16 -2.05
CA GLU A 95 -12.35 11.45 -2.75
C GLU A 95 -12.15 11.33 -4.27
N LEU A 96 -11.04 11.83 -4.81
CA LEU A 96 -10.67 11.61 -6.21
C LEU A 96 -10.54 10.11 -6.54
N PHE A 97 -9.85 9.35 -5.68
CA PHE A 97 -9.73 7.91 -5.82
C PHE A 97 -11.12 7.24 -5.87
N ARG A 98 -12.02 7.63 -4.95
CA ARG A 98 -13.39 7.13 -4.91
C ARG A 98 -14.18 7.46 -6.18
N GLN A 99 -14.08 8.68 -6.68
CA GLN A 99 -14.78 9.09 -7.91
C GLN A 99 -14.33 8.28 -9.13
N LYS A 100 -13.05 7.94 -9.22
CA LYS A 100 -12.50 7.17 -10.36
C LYS A 100 -12.73 5.66 -10.25
N THR A 101 -12.75 5.12 -9.04
CA THR A 101 -12.71 3.67 -8.83
C THR A 101 -14.01 3.11 -8.26
N GLY A 102 -14.83 3.93 -7.62
CA GLY A 102 -15.95 3.50 -6.78
C GLY A 102 -15.54 3.05 -5.37
N ILE A 103 -14.23 2.93 -5.09
CA ILE A 103 -13.72 2.40 -3.83
C ILE A 103 -13.58 3.55 -2.82
N ARG A 104 -14.18 3.38 -1.63
CA ARG A 104 -14.03 4.33 -0.53
C ARG A 104 -12.86 3.94 0.38
N VAL A 105 -11.92 4.85 0.56
CA VAL A 105 -10.87 4.72 1.59
C VAL A 105 -11.50 5.06 2.95
N LEU A 106 -11.45 4.12 3.90
CA LEU A 106 -12.00 4.31 5.25
C LEU A 106 -11.00 4.89 6.23
N GLY A 107 -9.72 4.73 5.95
CA GLY A 107 -8.61 5.16 6.78
C GLY A 107 -7.31 4.61 6.23
N ILE A 108 -6.21 5.09 6.79
CA ILE A 108 -4.86 4.69 6.41
C ILE A 108 -4.28 3.89 7.55
N THR A 109 -3.53 2.86 7.20
CA THR A 109 -2.70 2.09 8.13
C THR A 109 -1.25 2.21 7.70
N GLU A 110 -0.34 1.97 8.63
CA GLU A 110 1.09 2.05 8.35
C GLU A 110 1.65 0.69 7.89
N VAL A 111 2.29 0.70 6.72
CA VAL A 111 3.23 -0.35 6.28
C VAL A 111 4.68 0.02 6.68
N GLY A 112 4.95 1.33 6.76
CA GLY A 112 6.22 1.90 7.21
C GLY A 112 7.15 2.35 6.09
N PHE A 113 8.28 2.94 6.48
CA PHE A 113 9.33 3.34 5.54
C PHE A 113 10.03 2.12 4.93
N ARG A 114 10.18 2.14 3.61
CA ARG A 114 10.77 1.01 2.87
C ARG A 114 12.29 1.05 2.97
N ASN A 115 12.90 -0.11 3.25
CA ASN A 115 14.35 -0.27 3.37
C ASN A 115 14.87 -1.23 2.30
N PHE A 116 16.10 -1.00 1.84
CA PHE A 116 16.77 -1.89 0.90
C PHE A 116 17.37 -3.10 1.61
N THR A 117 17.14 -4.28 1.05
CA THR A 117 17.85 -5.52 1.43
C THR A 117 18.38 -6.20 0.18
N ASN A 118 19.56 -6.80 0.26
CA ASN A 118 20.12 -7.60 -0.83
C ASN A 118 21.16 -8.59 -0.27
N LYS A 119 21.49 -9.62 -1.05
CA LYS A 119 22.46 -10.66 -0.66
C LYS A 119 23.87 -10.48 -1.22
N VAL A 120 24.14 -9.35 -1.89
CA VAL A 120 25.37 -9.13 -2.68
C VAL A 120 26.37 -8.26 -1.92
N ARG A 121 25.93 -7.07 -1.46
CA ARG A 121 26.82 -6.10 -0.81
C ARG A 121 26.04 -5.05 0.01
N PRO A 122 26.69 -4.37 0.98
CA PRO A 122 26.09 -3.22 1.64
C PRO A 122 25.74 -2.09 0.65
N ILE A 123 24.70 -1.32 0.97
CA ILE A 123 24.30 -0.12 0.22
C ILE A 123 24.49 1.07 1.16
N ARG A 124 25.44 1.95 0.83
CA ARG A 124 25.74 3.19 1.57
C ARG A 124 25.36 4.44 0.76
N GLY A 125 25.21 4.31 -0.55
CA GLY A 125 24.66 5.35 -1.41
C GLY A 125 24.05 4.79 -2.70
N PRO A 126 23.40 5.65 -3.50
CA PRO A 126 22.73 5.26 -4.73
C PRO A 126 23.62 4.48 -5.71
N GLN A 127 24.91 4.82 -5.79
CA GLN A 127 25.88 4.15 -6.65
C GLN A 127 26.03 2.65 -6.35
N ASP A 128 25.78 2.23 -5.10
CA ASP A 128 25.91 0.83 -4.70
C ASP A 128 24.76 -0.04 -5.23
N VAL A 129 23.68 0.57 -5.71
CA VAL A 129 22.53 -0.10 -6.34
C VAL A 129 22.85 -0.55 -7.77
N LYS A 130 23.89 0.02 -8.40
CA LYS A 130 24.21 -0.23 -9.81
C LYS A 130 24.39 -1.73 -10.12
N GLY A 131 23.62 -2.23 -11.09
CA GLY A 131 23.66 -3.63 -11.51
C GLY A 131 23.07 -4.64 -10.51
N LEU A 132 22.50 -4.19 -9.39
CA LEU A 132 21.71 -5.06 -8.52
C LEU A 132 20.31 -5.27 -9.08
N LYS A 133 19.81 -6.49 -8.95
CA LYS A 133 18.42 -6.83 -9.26
C LYS A 133 17.56 -6.66 -8.02
N PHE A 134 16.45 -5.92 -8.15
CA PHE A 134 15.52 -5.68 -7.06
C PHE A 134 14.11 -6.11 -7.43
N ARG A 135 13.49 -6.95 -6.59
CA ARG A 135 12.03 -7.09 -6.62
C ARG A 135 11.42 -5.76 -6.18
N VAL A 136 10.47 -5.24 -6.97
CA VAL A 136 9.65 -4.09 -6.61
C VAL A 136 8.17 -4.43 -6.71
N MET A 137 7.33 -3.65 -6.04
CA MET A 137 5.89 -3.70 -6.29
C MET A 137 5.57 -3.15 -7.67
N GLU A 138 4.35 -3.39 -8.16
CA GLU A 138 3.86 -2.92 -9.46
C GLU A 138 3.58 -1.41 -9.52
N ASN A 139 4.50 -0.59 -9.00
CA ASN A 139 4.42 0.86 -8.97
C ASN A 139 5.50 1.45 -9.89
N PRO A 140 5.11 2.21 -10.94
CA PRO A 140 6.04 2.90 -11.83
C PRO A 140 7.07 3.78 -11.12
N ALA A 141 6.72 4.43 -10.00
CA ALA A 141 7.64 5.27 -9.24
C ALA A 141 8.76 4.44 -8.61
N HIS A 142 8.43 3.26 -8.07
CA HIS A 142 9.43 2.34 -7.51
C HIS A 142 10.38 1.81 -8.59
N MET A 143 9.86 1.43 -9.76
CA MET A 143 10.69 1.03 -10.89
C MET A 143 11.62 2.17 -11.37
N ALA A 144 11.09 3.39 -11.47
CA ALA A 144 11.87 4.55 -11.86
C ALA A 144 13.00 4.83 -10.87
N MET A 145 12.74 4.74 -9.57
CA MET A 145 13.75 4.93 -8.52
C MET A 145 14.91 3.95 -8.65
N ILE A 146 14.64 2.65 -8.81
CA ILE A 146 15.71 1.64 -8.95
C ILE A 146 16.54 1.89 -10.22
N ARG A 147 15.87 2.18 -11.36
CA ARG A 147 16.55 2.47 -12.63
C ARG A 147 17.42 3.72 -12.53
N ALA A 148 16.93 4.77 -11.87
CA ALA A 148 17.68 6.02 -11.67
C ALA A 148 18.97 5.80 -10.86
N MET A 149 18.99 4.81 -9.96
CA MET A 149 20.19 4.40 -9.22
C MET A 149 21.04 3.35 -9.97
N GLY A 150 20.70 3.02 -11.22
CA GLY A 150 21.42 2.07 -12.07
C GLY A 150 21.14 0.60 -11.77
N GLY A 151 20.11 0.29 -10.99
CA GLY A 151 19.67 -1.08 -10.71
C GLY A 151 18.70 -1.61 -11.76
N ASP A 152 18.33 -2.88 -11.60
CA ASP A 152 17.42 -3.62 -12.47
C ASP A 152 16.16 -4.05 -11.69
N PRO A 153 15.05 -3.29 -11.77
CA PRO A 153 13.84 -3.63 -11.05
C PRO A 153 13.03 -4.71 -11.77
N THR A 154 12.57 -5.71 -11.02
CA THR A 154 11.61 -6.72 -11.46
C THR A 154 10.31 -6.55 -10.68
N PRO A 155 9.20 -6.10 -11.32
CA PRO A 155 7.91 -6.01 -10.64
C PRO A 155 7.40 -7.43 -10.35
N ILE A 156 7.01 -7.68 -9.10
CA ILE A 156 6.37 -8.93 -8.68
C ILE A 156 5.18 -8.53 -7.78
N PRO A 157 3.98 -9.13 -7.96
CA PRO A 157 2.81 -8.93 -7.10
C PRO A 157 3.11 -9.13 -5.61
#